data_AF-A0A7C0U3Z1-F1
#
_entry.id   AF-A0A7C0U3Z1-F1
#
_cell.length_a   1.000
_cell.length_b   1.000
_cell.length_c   1.000
_cell.angle_alpha   90.00
_cell.angle_beta   90.00
_cell.angle_gamma   90.00
#
_symmetry.space_group_name_H-M   'P 1'
#
loop_
_entity.id
_entity.type
_entity.pdbx_description
1 polymer ?
#
loop_
_entity_poly.entity_id
_entity_poly.type
_entity_poly.pdbx_seq_one_letter_code
_entity_poly.pdbx_strand_id
1 'polypeptide(L)'
;MTHPILYSAKGERYTEHINRCLEKFDIVFPIWELTIKRIFSISENDDVEDLLKEMIIFHDLGKLTKRWQERLGTNKKLPSHAPIGAAYLYKTFSKKNVSEDLKNAISFAVAIHHTDKGLLSDNIERPDVQAINDGIVDFNGKILWHEGRKDLSNAYFPFDAENLNVYDLKEMAKGLRVWAKGCGLLEQHKRRLQASLVHHILKLCDISAATERKEYQKKNDQNYYGGWFMVENIKSYVDKISSRLRALELHAELRRWVEVLKSKYNPQMLILFGSFSQERIKRWSDIDLIIVKETDKPFLERIKEVLLLLKPRVGVDVLVYTPEEFKNMYNSREFFKKEIIEKGVKLYERGS
;
A
#
# COMPACT_ATOMS: atom_id res chain seq x y z
N MET A 1 -3.00 -26.28 20.85
CA MET A 1 -1.54 -26.00 20.90
C MET A 1 -1.29 -24.78 20.05
N THR A 2 -0.62 -23.76 20.55
CA THR A 2 -0.21 -22.60 19.73
C THR A 2 1.02 -22.97 18.92
N HIS A 3 0.95 -22.93 17.60
CA HIS A 3 2.10 -23.24 16.74
C HIS A 3 3.09 -22.05 16.70
N PRO A 4 4.33 -22.24 16.22
CA PRO A 4 5.32 -21.17 16.16
C PRO A 4 4.89 -20.05 15.21
N ILE A 5 5.16 -18.80 15.61
CA ILE A 5 4.91 -17.60 14.80
C ILE A 5 5.76 -17.65 13.53
N LEU A 6 5.15 -17.30 12.39
CA LEU A 6 5.80 -17.24 11.09
C LEU A 6 6.26 -15.82 10.77
N TYR A 7 7.42 -15.71 10.12
CA TYR A 7 8.07 -14.43 9.85
C TYR A 7 8.34 -14.21 8.36
N SER A 8 8.17 -12.97 7.88
CA SER A 8 8.60 -12.58 6.53
C SER A 8 10.10 -12.26 6.51
N ALA A 9 10.58 -11.56 7.54
CA ALA A 9 11.98 -11.23 7.76
C ALA A 9 12.33 -11.30 9.25
N LYS A 10 13.61 -11.18 9.60
CA LYS A 10 14.05 -11.23 11.00
C LYS A 10 13.37 -10.12 11.82
N GLY A 11 12.49 -10.52 12.74
CA GLY A 11 11.75 -9.60 13.61
C GLY A 11 10.47 -9.02 12.99
N GLU A 12 10.07 -9.44 11.79
CA GLU A 12 8.86 -8.98 11.10
C GLU A 12 7.92 -10.18 10.86
N ARG A 13 6.72 -10.16 11.46
CA ARG A 13 5.74 -11.24 11.28
C ARG A 13 5.26 -11.29 9.84
N TYR A 14 4.97 -12.49 9.34
CA TYR A 14 4.51 -12.68 7.97
C TYR A 14 3.23 -11.88 7.66
N THR A 15 2.20 -12.03 8.49
CA THR A 15 0.90 -11.37 8.28
C THR A 15 0.97 -9.86 8.42
N GLU A 16 1.82 -9.36 9.32
CA GLU A 16 2.06 -7.93 9.51
C GLU A 16 2.69 -7.32 8.24
N HIS A 17 3.68 -7.98 7.66
CA HIS A 17 4.29 -7.55 6.40
C HIS A 17 3.26 -7.49 5.27
N ILE A 18 2.48 -8.56 5.08
CA ILE A 18 1.45 -8.60 4.03
C ILE A 18 0.40 -7.49 4.22
N ASN A 19 -0.03 -7.23 5.46
CA ASN A 19 -0.98 -6.15 5.73
C ASN A 19 -0.40 -4.77 5.40
N ARG A 20 0.87 -4.53 5.74
CA ARG A 20 1.55 -3.29 5.34
C ARG A 20 1.61 -3.18 3.82
N CYS A 21 1.88 -4.27 3.08
CA CYS A 21 1.86 -4.24 1.62
C CYS A 21 0.46 -3.92 1.06
N LEU A 22 -0.61 -4.46 1.66
CA LEU A 22 -2.00 -4.15 1.28
C LEU A 22 -2.34 -2.67 1.54
N GLU A 23 -1.93 -2.11 2.69
CA GLU A 23 -2.12 -0.68 2.95
C GLU A 23 -1.42 0.21 1.89
N LYS A 24 -0.25 -0.22 1.40
CA LYS A 24 0.46 0.49 0.33
C LYS A 24 -0.23 0.30 -1.01
N PHE A 25 -0.80 -0.87 -1.26
CA PHE A 25 -1.61 -1.14 -2.44
C PHE A 25 -2.84 -0.22 -2.51
N ASP A 26 -3.58 -0.07 -1.41
CA ASP A 26 -4.78 0.79 -1.35
C ASP A 26 -4.46 2.27 -1.64
N ILE A 27 -3.23 2.71 -1.36
CA ILE A 27 -2.75 4.07 -1.70
C ILE A 27 -2.39 4.18 -3.18
N VAL A 28 -1.74 3.14 -3.73
CA VAL A 28 -1.13 3.18 -5.07
C VAL A 28 -2.14 2.81 -6.15
N PHE A 29 -2.98 1.80 -5.94
CA PHE A 29 -3.87 1.24 -6.95
C PHE A 29 -4.79 2.27 -7.63
N PRO A 30 -5.47 3.19 -6.90
CA PRO A 30 -6.36 4.18 -7.54
C PRO A 30 -5.66 5.08 -8.56
N ILE A 31 -4.35 5.29 -8.44
CA ILE A 31 -3.55 6.08 -9.38
C ILE A 31 -3.33 5.32 -10.69
N TRP A 32 -3.19 4.00 -10.61
CA TRP A 32 -2.83 3.14 -11.74
C TRP A 32 -4.02 2.41 -12.35
N GLU A 33 -5.17 2.37 -11.70
CA GLU A 33 -6.36 1.63 -12.12
C GLU A 33 -6.71 1.86 -13.59
N LEU A 34 -6.84 3.13 -14.02
CA LEU A 34 -7.15 3.47 -15.41
C LEU A 34 -6.07 3.01 -16.40
N THR A 35 -4.81 3.05 -15.97
CA THR A 35 -3.67 2.63 -16.79
C THR A 35 -3.64 1.12 -16.94
N ILE A 36 -3.91 0.37 -15.87
CA ILE A 36 -4.04 -1.09 -15.88
C ILE A 36 -5.20 -1.48 -16.79
N LYS A 37 -6.37 -0.88 -16.59
CA LYS A 37 -7.56 -1.16 -17.42
C LYS A 37 -7.29 -0.94 -18.89
N ARG A 38 -6.58 0.14 -19.24
CA ARG A 38 -6.18 0.45 -20.62
C ARG A 38 -5.17 -0.53 -21.20
N ILE A 39 -4.10 -0.87 -20.45
CA ILE A 39 -3.00 -1.73 -20.92
C ILE A 39 -3.47 -3.18 -21.12
N PHE A 40 -4.39 -3.65 -20.27
CA PHE A 40 -4.94 -5.00 -20.35
C PHE A 40 -6.28 -5.06 -21.12
N SER A 41 -6.80 -3.92 -21.60
CA SER A 41 -8.08 -3.83 -22.30
C SER A 41 -9.24 -4.43 -21.48
N ILE A 42 -9.25 -4.12 -20.18
CA ILE A 42 -10.19 -4.64 -19.18
C ILE A 42 -11.46 -3.79 -19.16
N SER A 43 -12.62 -4.42 -19.01
CA SER A 43 -13.93 -3.75 -18.95
C SER A 43 -14.25 -3.25 -17.53
N GLU A 44 -15.29 -2.41 -17.34
CA GLU A 44 -15.63 -1.88 -16.01
C GLU A 44 -16.04 -2.94 -14.97
N ASN A 45 -16.46 -4.14 -15.40
CA ASN A 45 -16.96 -5.22 -14.54
C ASN A 45 -15.90 -6.27 -14.15
N ASP A 46 -14.63 -6.06 -14.49
CA ASP A 46 -13.56 -7.00 -14.17
C ASP A 46 -12.92 -6.69 -12.81
N ASP A 47 -12.79 -7.75 -12.01
CA ASP A 47 -12.26 -7.70 -10.65
C ASP A 47 -10.71 -7.65 -10.61
N VAL A 48 -10.14 -6.68 -11.32
CA VAL A 48 -8.68 -6.50 -11.42
C VAL A 48 -8.07 -6.10 -10.08
N GLU A 49 -8.82 -5.37 -9.25
CA GLU A 49 -8.38 -4.97 -7.93
C GLU A 49 -8.18 -6.19 -7.03
N ASP A 50 -9.14 -7.12 -6.93
CA ASP A 50 -9.00 -8.28 -6.05
C ASP A 50 -7.95 -9.25 -6.57
N LEU A 51 -7.79 -9.40 -7.89
CA LEU A 51 -6.69 -10.19 -8.47
C LEU A 51 -5.31 -9.63 -8.09
N LEU A 52 -5.16 -8.30 -8.09
CA LEU A 52 -3.91 -7.66 -7.67
C LEU A 52 -3.74 -7.68 -6.15
N LYS A 53 -4.82 -7.64 -5.35
CA LYS A 53 -4.74 -7.90 -3.90
C LYS A 53 -4.27 -9.32 -3.61
N GLU A 54 -4.80 -10.32 -4.32
CA GLU A 54 -4.32 -11.71 -4.23
C GLU A 54 -2.84 -11.81 -4.59
N MET A 55 -2.38 -11.08 -5.62
CA MET A 55 -0.95 -10.96 -5.91
C MET A 55 -0.17 -10.45 -4.69
N ILE A 56 -0.60 -9.36 -4.06
CA ILE A 56 0.05 -8.81 -2.86
C ILE A 56 0.04 -9.82 -1.70
N ILE A 57 -1.05 -10.53 -1.48
CA ILE A 57 -1.18 -11.49 -0.38
C ILE A 57 -0.25 -12.70 -0.57
N PHE A 58 -0.13 -13.19 -1.80
CA PHE A 58 0.53 -14.46 -2.09
C PHE A 58 1.93 -14.33 -2.72
N HIS A 59 2.43 -13.13 -3.00
CA HIS A 59 3.76 -12.95 -3.59
C HIS A 59 4.89 -13.62 -2.78
N ASP A 60 4.71 -13.63 -1.46
CA ASP A 60 5.67 -14.12 -0.47
C ASP A 60 5.29 -15.49 0.13
N LEU A 61 4.28 -16.18 -0.43
CA LEU A 61 3.75 -17.44 0.09
C LEU A 61 4.85 -18.48 0.37
N GLY A 62 5.89 -18.51 -0.47
CA GLY A 62 7.03 -19.42 -0.31
C GLY A 62 7.84 -19.24 0.99
N LYS A 63 7.73 -18.08 1.66
CA LYS A 63 8.35 -17.85 2.97
C LYS A 63 7.74 -18.73 4.07
N LEU A 64 6.54 -19.27 3.84
CA LEU A 64 5.87 -20.18 4.78
C LEU A 64 6.40 -21.62 4.71
N THR A 65 7.35 -21.92 3.81
CA THR A 65 8.01 -23.23 3.75
C THR A 65 8.81 -23.50 5.02
N LYS A 66 8.85 -24.78 5.43
CA LYS A 66 9.59 -25.24 6.61
C LYS A 66 11.05 -24.79 6.56
N ARG A 67 11.69 -25.01 5.41
CA ARG A 67 13.11 -24.69 5.21
C ARG A 67 13.40 -23.20 5.31
N TRP A 68 12.50 -22.34 4.84
CA TRP A 68 12.66 -20.90 4.97
C TRP A 68 12.64 -20.50 6.44
N GLN A 69 11.60 -20.90 7.18
CA GLN A 69 11.45 -20.55 8.59
C GLN A 69 12.60 -21.09 9.45
N GLU A 70 13.07 -22.32 9.20
CA GLU A 70 14.22 -22.92 9.91
C GLU A 70 15.54 -22.18 9.68
N ARG A 71 15.71 -21.57 8.50
CA ARG A 71 16.95 -20.87 8.13
C ARG A 71 16.90 -19.38 8.41
N LEU A 72 15.71 -18.80 8.57
CA LEU A 72 15.54 -17.38 8.82
C LEU A 72 16.27 -16.96 10.11
N GLY A 73 17.10 -15.92 10.01
CA GLY A 73 17.91 -15.44 11.13
C GLY A 73 19.17 -16.25 11.42
N THR A 74 19.44 -17.31 10.64
CA THR A 74 20.71 -18.07 10.67
C THR A 74 21.66 -17.58 9.57
N ASN A 75 22.91 -18.06 9.58
CA ASN A 75 23.90 -17.78 8.51
C ASN A 75 23.72 -18.66 7.27
N LYS A 76 22.69 -19.51 7.22
CA LYS A 76 22.44 -20.42 6.08
C LYS A 76 21.72 -19.66 4.96
N LYS A 77 22.05 -19.99 3.70
CA LYS A 77 21.38 -19.46 2.52
C LYS A 77 19.88 -19.78 2.56
N LEU A 78 19.02 -18.77 2.38
CA LEU A 78 17.57 -18.96 2.29
C LEU A 78 17.19 -19.66 0.97
N PRO A 79 16.16 -20.53 0.97
CA PRO A 79 15.67 -21.15 -0.25
C PRO A 79 14.97 -20.11 -1.14
N SER A 80 14.82 -20.40 -2.42
CA SER A 80 14.00 -19.56 -3.30
C SER A 80 12.51 -19.64 -2.89
N HIS A 81 11.87 -18.49 -2.68
CA HIS A 81 10.46 -18.44 -2.27
C HIS A 81 9.52 -17.88 -3.35
N ALA A 82 10.00 -16.92 -4.16
CA ALA A 82 9.18 -16.22 -5.16
C ALA A 82 8.44 -17.16 -6.14
N PRO A 83 9.04 -18.24 -6.67
CA PRO A 83 8.34 -19.15 -7.59
C PRO A 83 7.14 -19.88 -6.97
N ILE A 84 7.11 -20.04 -5.64
CA ILE A 84 6.01 -20.74 -4.95
C ILE A 84 4.74 -19.91 -4.99
N GLY A 85 4.83 -18.61 -4.64
CA GLY A 85 3.72 -17.67 -4.73
C GLY A 85 3.22 -17.50 -6.16
N ALA A 86 4.16 -17.39 -7.11
CA ALA A 86 3.84 -17.31 -8.53
C ALA A 86 3.11 -18.56 -9.03
N ALA A 87 3.57 -19.76 -8.65
CA ALA A 87 2.95 -21.02 -9.09
C ALA A 87 1.55 -21.20 -8.51
N TYR A 88 1.35 -20.81 -7.25
CA TYR A 88 0.03 -20.79 -6.63
C TYR A 88 -0.93 -19.87 -7.39
N LEU A 89 -0.55 -18.61 -7.63
CA LEU A 89 -1.38 -17.66 -8.38
C LEU A 89 -1.67 -18.14 -9.80
N TYR A 90 -0.66 -18.65 -10.51
CA TYR A 90 -0.82 -19.20 -11.86
C TYR A 90 -1.85 -20.34 -11.91
N LYS A 91 -1.77 -21.28 -10.96
CA LYS A 91 -2.68 -22.43 -10.85
C LYS A 91 -4.09 -21.98 -10.50
N THR A 92 -4.24 -21.09 -9.53
CA THR A 92 -5.55 -20.63 -9.05
C THR A 92 -6.25 -19.76 -10.08
N PHE A 93 -5.52 -18.84 -10.73
CA PHE A 93 -6.10 -17.97 -11.75
C PHE A 93 -6.42 -18.70 -13.05
N SER A 94 -5.74 -19.81 -13.36
CA SER A 94 -6.11 -20.67 -14.49
C SER A 94 -7.48 -21.34 -14.31
N LYS A 95 -8.03 -21.36 -13.09
CA LYS A 95 -9.38 -21.85 -12.79
C LYS A 95 -10.42 -20.74 -12.74
N LYS A 96 -10.00 -19.47 -12.75
CA LYS A 96 -10.88 -18.29 -12.74
C LYS A 96 -11.07 -17.79 -14.17
N ASN A 97 -12.15 -17.05 -14.43
CA ASN A 97 -12.37 -16.39 -15.72
C ASN A 97 -11.52 -15.10 -15.83
N VAL A 98 -10.19 -15.26 -15.92
CA VAL A 98 -9.22 -14.16 -15.95
C VAL A 98 -8.50 -14.16 -17.30
N SER A 99 -8.23 -12.96 -17.85
CA SER A 99 -7.41 -12.81 -19.05
C SER A 99 -6.05 -13.51 -18.90
N GLU A 100 -5.64 -14.27 -19.92
CA GLU A 100 -4.33 -14.92 -19.96
C GLU A 100 -3.19 -13.93 -19.76
N ASP A 101 -3.26 -12.74 -20.37
CA ASP A 101 -2.21 -11.74 -20.22
C ASP A 101 -2.10 -11.25 -18.77
N LEU A 102 -3.23 -11.00 -18.09
CA LEU A 102 -3.23 -10.53 -16.71
C LEU A 102 -2.72 -11.61 -15.76
N LYS A 103 -3.21 -12.85 -15.91
CA LYS A 103 -2.75 -14.01 -15.15
C LYS A 103 -1.24 -14.20 -15.27
N ASN A 104 -0.74 -14.21 -16.50
CA ASN A 104 0.68 -14.45 -16.77
C ASN A 104 1.53 -13.26 -16.32
N ALA A 105 1.07 -12.01 -16.48
CA ALA A 105 1.77 -10.83 -15.98
C ALA A 105 1.90 -10.82 -14.46
N ILE A 106 0.83 -11.15 -13.71
CA ILE A 106 0.85 -11.29 -12.25
C ILE A 106 1.82 -12.38 -11.81
N SER A 107 1.68 -13.58 -12.38
CA SER A 107 2.53 -14.72 -12.02
C SER A 107 4.01 -14.44 -12.33
N PHE A 108 4.28 -13.80 -13.48
CA PHE A 108 5.63 -13.41 -13.86
C PHE A 108 6.20 -12.34 -12.93
N ALA A 109 5.43 -11.29 -12.61
CA ALA A 109 5.84 -10.24 -11.68
C ALA A 109 6.21 -10.80 -10.31
N VAL A 110 5.41 -11.73 -9.78
CA VAL A 110 5.72 -12.44 -8.53
C VAL A 110 6.96 -13.32 -8.68
N ALA A 111 7.14 -14.06 -9.78
CA ALA A 111 8.32 -14.90 -9.94
C ALA A 111 9.63 -14.07 -9.93
N ILE A 112 9.58 -12.80 -10.37
CA ILE A 112 10.77 -11.95 -10.53
C ILE A 112 10.92 -10.84 -9.48
N HIS A 113 10.06 -10.74 -8.46
CA HIS A 113 10.02 -9.54 -7.58
C HIS A 113 11.31 -9.24 -6.80
N HIS A 114 12.21 -10.21 -6.64
CA HIS A 114 13.56 -10.00 -6.08
C HIS A 114 14.68 -9.85 -7.12
N THR A 115 14.34 -9.83 -8.41
CA THR A 115 15.29 -9.74 -9.51
C THR A 115 15.34 -8.30 -10.03
N ASP A 116 16.38 -7.55 -9.62
CA ASP A 116 16.58 -6.17 -10.07
C ASP A 116 17.40 -6.06 -11.38
N LYS A 117 17.91 -7.19 -11.90
CA LYS A 117 18.67 -7.26 -13.17
C LYS A 117 17.80 -7.87 -14.26
N GLY A 118 17.83 -7.34 -15.48
CA GLY A 118 17.08 -7.88 -16.64
C GLY A 118 17.48 -9.29 -17.10
N LEU A 119 18.31 -10.00 -16.34
CA LEU A 119 18.72 -11.39 -16.60
C LEU A 119 18.03 -12.31 -15.59
N LEU A 120 17.22 -13.24 -16.13
CA LEU A 120 16.56 -14.28 -15.35
C LEU A 120 17.60 -15.28 -14.84
N SER A 121 17.48 -15.71 -13.59
CA SER A 121 18.31 -16.77 -13.00
C SER A 121 17.62 -18.13 -13.09
N ASP A 122 18.35 -19.21 -12.79
CA ASP A 122 17.82 -20.59 -12.78
C ASP A 122 16.55 -20.76 -11.92
N ASN A 123 16.38 -19.92 -10.90
CA ASN A 123 15.19 -19.90 -10.03
C ASN A 123 13.87 -19.66 -10.80
N ILE A 124 13.92 -19.07 -12.00
CA ILE A 124 12.74 -18.77 -12.82
C ILE A 124 12.67 -19.70 -14.03
N GLU A 125 13.82 -20.12 -14.57
CA GLU A 125 13.87 -21.04 -15.70
C GLU A 125 13.57 -22.51 -15.30
N ARG A 126 14.03 -22.94 -14.12
CA ARG A 126 13.81 -24.30 -13.59
C ARG A 126 13.46 -24.27 -12.09
N PRO A 127 12.33 -23.62 -11.71
CA PRO A 127 11.93 -23.48 -10.31
C PRO A 127 11.65 -24.83 -9.63
N ASP A 128 11.22 -25.83 -10.39
CA ASP A 128 11.02 -27.21 -9.95
C ASP A 128 12.32 -27.86 -9.47
N VAL A 129 13.38 -27.76 -10.28
CA VAL A 129 14.72 -28.28 -9.93
C VAL A 129 15.29 -27.52 -8.74
N GLN A 130 15.14 -26.20 -8.72
CA GLN A 130 15.60 -25.37 -7.61
C GLN A 130 14.89 -25.74 -6.30
N ALA A 131 13.58 -26.01 -6.32
CA ALA A 131 12.82 -26.43 -5.15
C ALA A 131 13.32 -27.76 -4.56
N ILE A 132 13.69 -28.71 -5.41
CA ILE A 132 14.32 -29.98 -4.99
C ILE A 132 15.69 -29.69 -4.35
N ASN A 133 16.54 -28.91 -5.02
CA ASN A 133 17.89 -28.60 -4.54
C ASN A 133 17.88 -27.83 -3.21
N ASP A 134 16.89 -26.96 -3.01
CA ASP A 134 16.73 -26.20 -1.77
C ASP A 134 16.16 -27.06 -0.61
N GLY A 135 15.63 -28.25 -0.93
CA GLY A 135 15.01 -29.16 0.04
C GLY A 135 13.70 -28.62 0.59
N ILE A 136 12.91 -27.93 -0.25
CA ILE A 136 11.58 -27.41 0.11
C ILE A 136 10.45 -28.35 -0.33
N VAL A 137 10.76 -29.48 -0.95
CA VAL A 137 9.81 -30.52 -1.35
C VAL A 137 10.19 -31.88 -0.79
N ASP A 138 9.19 -32.75 -0.60
CA ASP A 138 9.40 -34.16 -0.23
C ASP A 138 9.70 -35.05 -1.46
N PHE A 139 9.88 -36.35 -1.22
CA PHE A 139 10.16 -37.36 -2.26
C PHE A 139 9.02 -37.54 -3.28
N ASN A 140 7.79 -37.15 -2.91
CA ASN A 140 6.62 -37.16 -3.78
C ASN A 140 6.43 -35.82 -4.51
N GLY A 141 7.33 -34.85 -4.28
CA GLY A 141 7.27 -33.52 -4.86
C GLY A 141 6.31 -32.56 -4.17
N LYS A 142 5.75 -32.91 -3.01
CA LYS A 142 4.87 -32.01 -2.24
C LYS A 142 5.69 -30.92 -1.53
N ILE A 143 5.21 -29.67 -1.52
CA ILE A 143 5.86 -28.59 -0.78
C ILE A 143 5.82 -28.88 0.73
N LEU A 144 6.97 -28.72 1.40
CA LEU A 144 7.13 -28.87 2.84
C LEU A 144 6.81 -27.54 3.55
N TRP A 145 5.58 -27.39 4.01
CA TRP A 145 5.12 -26.21 4.77
C TRP A 145 5.55 -26.26 6.25
N HIS A 146 5.83 -25.10 6.84
CA HIS A 146 6.15 -24.99 8.27
C HIS A 146 4.88 -25.16 9.13
N GLU A 147 4.93 -25.91 10.24
CA GLU A 147 3.72 -26.25 11.00
C GLU A 147 2.87 -25.04 11.44
N GLY A 148 3.53 -23.92 11.73
CA GLY A 148 2.93 -22.61 12.06
C GLY A 148 1.85 -22.12 11.09
N ARG A 149 1.85 -22.57 9.83
CA ARG A 149 0.79 -22.18 8.87
C ARG A 149 -0.62 -22.62 9.27
N LYS A 150 -0.76 -23.62 10.14
CA LYS A 150 -2.07 -24.07 10.69
C LYS A 150 -2.80 -22.98 11.47
N ASP A 151 -2.06 -22.03 12.04
CA ASP A 151 -2.63 -20.90 12.78
C ASP A 151 -2.96 -19.70 11.89
N LEU A 152 -2.63 -19.77 10.58
CA LEU A 152 -3.00 -18.72 9.63
C LEU A 152 -4.44 -18.91 9.16
N SER A 153 -5.15 -17.80 8.98
CA SER A 153 -6.46 -17.82 8.35
C SER A 153 -6.35 -18.16 6.86
N ASN A 154 -7.47 -18.58 6.26
CA ASN A 154 -7.58 -18.87 4.83
C ASN A 154 -7.24 -17.66 3.95
N ALA A 155 -7.24 -16.43 4.50
CA ALA A 155 -6.83 -15.23 3.79
C ALA A 155 -5.31 -15.19 3.51
N TYR A 156 -4.47 -15.75 4.39
CA TYR A 156 -3.01 -15.73 4.24
C TYR A 156 -2.43 -17.07 3.80
N PHE A 157 -3.11 -18.16 4.10
CA PHE A 157 -2.75 -19.50 3.68
C PHE A 157 -4.01 -20.31 3.33
N PRO A 158 -4.44 -20.30 2.07
CA PRO A 158 -5.68 -20.94 1.66
C PRO A 158 -5.52 -22.46 1.60
N PHE A 159 -6.62 -23.19 1.81
CA PHE A 159 -6.59 -24.66 1.90
C PHE A 159 -5.99 -25.33 0.66
N ASP A 160 -6.22 -24.78 -0.53
CA ASP A 160 -5.70 -25.33 -1.78
C ASP A 160 -4.19 -25.10 -1.98
N ALA A 161 -3.57 -24.18 -1.22
CA ALA A 161 -2.11 -24.04 -1.19
C ALA A 161 -1.40 -25.28 -0.60
N GLU A 162 -2.07 -26.05 0.27
CA GLU A 162 -1.55 -27.34 0.77
C GLU A 162 -1.36 -28.38 -0.34
N ASN A 163 -2.07 -28.22 -1.47
CA ASN A 163 -2.01 -29.12 -2.63
C ASN A 163 -0.98 -28.68 -3.68
N LEU A 164 -0.22 -27.62 -3.41
CA LEU A 164 0.85 -27.19 -4.30
C LEU A 164 2.01 -28.19 -4.28
N ASN A 165 2.55 -28.50 -5.45
CA ASN A 165 3.65 -29.43 -5.63
C ASN A 165 4.65 -28.95 -6.69
N VAL A 166 5.77 -29.65 -6.81
CA VAL A 166 6.87 -29.33 -7.73
C VAL A 166 6.45 -29.30 -9.21
N TYR A 167 5.43 -30.06 -9.60
CA TYR A 167 4.91 -30.04 -10.97
C TYR A 167 4.16 -28.73 -11.26
N ASP A 168 3.48 -28.14 -10.28
CA ASP A 168 2.83 -26.84 -10.46
C ASP A 168 3.86 -25.74 -10.79
N LEU A 169 5.03 -25.78 -10.14
CA LEU A 169 6.15 -24.87 -10.43
C LEU A 169 6.65 -25.05 -11.87
N LYS A 170 6.78 -26.31 -12.30
CA LYS A 170 7.20 -26.67 -13.66
C LYS A 170 6.20 -26.19 -14.72
N GLU A 171 4.91 -26.41 -14.50
CA GLU A 171 3.85 -26.01 -15.43
C GLU A 171 3.73 -24.49 -15.54
N MET A 172 3.81 -23.77 -14.42
CA MET A 172 3.92 -22.31 -14.44
C MET A 172 5.12 -21.85 -15.28
N ALA A 173 6.32 -22.39 -15.03
CA ALA A 173 7.52 -21.98 -15.76
C ALA A 173 7.41 -22.24 -17.28
N LYS A 174 6.84 -23.37 -17.68
CA LYS A 174 6.54 -23.65 -19.10
C LYS A 174 5.53 -22.66 -19.67
N GLY A 175 4.43 -22.43 -18.97
CA GLY A 175 3.37 -21.51 -19.40
C GLY A 175 3.90 -20.09 -19.58
N LEU A 176 4.66 -19.58 -18.61
CA LEU A 176 5.29 -18.26 -18.68
C LEU A 176 6.30 -18.16 -19.83
N ARG A 177 7.04 -19.22 -20.17
CA ARG A 177 7.93 -19.24 -21.35
C ARG A 177 7.16 -19.14 -22.66
N VAL A 178 6.08 -19.92 -22.79
CA VAL A 178 5.21 -19.88 -23.98
C VAL A 178 4.56 -18.50 -24.10
N TRP A 179 4.06 -17.94 -23.01
CA TRP A 179 3.51 -16.58 -23.00
C TRP A 179 4.58 -15.52 -23.34
N ALA A 180 5.77 -15.59 -22.76
CA ALA A 180 6.80 -14.57 -23.00
C ALA A 180 7.42 -14.62 -24.40
N LYS A 181 7.57 -15.82 -25.01
CA LYS A 181 8.36 -16.02 -26.24
C LYS A 181 7.56 -16.60 -27.42
N GLY A 182 6.39 -17.18 -27.19
CA GLY A 182 5.58 -17.87 -28.20
C GLY A 182 4.72 -16.97 -29.08
N CYS A 183 5.05 -15.67 -29.19
CA CYS A 183 4.29 -14.69 -29.96
C CYS A 183 5.21 -13.78 -30.79
N GLY A 184 4.62 -13.03 -31.73
CA GLY A 184 5.34 -12.07 -32.56
C GLY A 184 5.94 -10.92 -31.74
N LEU A 185 6.90 -10.20 -32.33
CA LEU A 185 7.69 -9.19 -31.62
C LEU A 185 6.84 -8.08 -30.98
N LEU A 186 5.82 -7.58 -31.70
CA LEU A 186 4.90 -6.55 -31.18
C LEU A 186 4.19 -7.03 -29.91
N GLU A 187 3.69 -8.26 -29.92
CA GLU A 187 2.99 -8.85 -28.78
C GLU A 187 3.95 -9.10 -27.60
N GLN A 188 5.20 -9.50 -27.87
CA GLN A 188 6.23 -9.59 -26.82
C GLN A 188 6.47 -8.23 -26.16
N HIS A 189 6.51 -7.14 -26.94
CA HIS A 189 6.66 -5.79 -26.36
C HIS A 189 5.45 -5.40 -25.50
N LYS A 190 4.23 -5.70 -25.94
CA LYS A 190 3.01 -5.51 -25.14
C LYS A 190 3.07 -6.28 -23.83
N ARG A 191 3.43 -7.56 -23.87
CA ARG A 191 3.56 -8.43 -22.68
C ARG A 191 4.64 -7.96 -21.72
N ARG A 192 5.76 -7.43 -22.22
CA ARG A 192 6.78 -6.79 -21.38
C ARG A 192 6.24 -5.55 -20.66
N LEU A 193 5.47 -4.70 -21.34
CA LEU A 193 4.83 -3.53 -20.71
C LEU A 193 3.83 -3.96 -19.63
N GLN A 194 2.99 -4.95 -19.93
CA GLN A 194 2.03 -5.53 -18.97
C GLN A 194 2.74 -6.10 -17.73
N ALA A 195 3.74 -6.96 -17.91
CA ALA A 195 4.52 -7.54 -16.82
C ALA A 195 5.26 -6.46 -16.01
N SER A 196 5.85 -5.47 -16.69
CA SER A 196 6.58 -4.37 -16.04
C SER A 196 5.66 -3.52 -15.17
N LEU A 197 4.44 -3.23 -15.63
CA LEU A 197 3.46 -2.48 -14.84
C LEU A 197 3.08 -3.22 -13.56
N VAL A 198 2.73 -4.50 -13.68
CA VAL A 198 2.32 -5.33 -12.54
C VAL A 198 3.49 -5.52 -11.55
N HIS A 199 4.69 -5.77 -12.07
CA HIS A 199 5.91 -5.83 -11.26
C HIS A 199 6.20 -4.50 -10.55
N HIS A 200 6.00 -3.37 -11.21
CA HIS A 200 6.19 -2.05 -10.60
C HIS A 200 5.24 -1.84 -9.41
N ILE A 201 3.96 -2.19 -9.57
CA ILE A 201 2.96 -2.10 -8.48
C ILE A 201 3.39 -2.97 -7.29
N LEU A 202 3.78 -4.23 -7.55
CA LEU A 202 4.24 -5.13 -6.50
C LEU A 202 5.47 -4.57 -5.77
N LYS A 203 6.46 -4.06 -6.51
CA LYS A 203 7.69 -3.48 -5.93
C LYS A 203 7.41 -2.24 -5.09
N LEU A 204 6.52 -1.36 -5.55
CA LEU A 204 6.11 -0.19 -4.76
C LEU A 204 5.51 -0.62 -3.43
N CYS A 205 4.66 -1.66 -3.41
CA CYS A 205 4.01 -2.15 -2.20
C CYS A 205 5.01 -2.85 -1.25
N ASP A 206 5.74 -3.85 -1.74
CA ASP A 206 6.68 -4.65 -0.93
C ASP A 206 7.82 -3.77 -0.36
N ILE A 207 8.48 -2.97 -1.20
CA ILE A 207 9.62 -2.16 -0.75
C ILE A 207 9.18 -1.07 0.24
N SER A 208 8.05 -0.40 -0.01
CA SER A 208 7.57 0.64 0.91
C SER A 208 7.00 0.08 2.22
N ALA A 209 6.59 -1.19 2.25
CA ALA A 209 6.19 -1.89 3.47
C ALA A 209 7.39 -2.35 4.31
N ALA A 210 8.53 -2.69 3.67
CA ALA A 210 9.72 -3.21 4.31
C ALA A 210 10.67 -2.14 4.91
N THR A 211 10.25 -0.88 5.01
CA THR A 211 11.14 0.26 5.36
C THR A 211 11.75 0.19 6.76
N GLU A 212 11.20 -0.62 7.67
CA GLU A 212 11.72 -0.82 9.02
C GLU A 212 12.82 -1.89 9.10
N ARG A 213 13.05 -2.66 8.03
CA ARG A 213 14.09 -3.71 8.05
C ARG A 213 15.48 -3.08 8.14
N LYS A 214 16.30 -3.59 9.06
CA LYS A 214 17.69 -3.10 9.31
C LYS A 214 18.57 -3.08 8.06
N GLU A 215 18.31 -3.96 7.10
CA GLU A 215 19.06 -4.06 5.84
C GLU A 215 18.83 -2.88 4.89
N TYR A 216 17.72 -2.15 5.06
CA TYR A 216 17.36 -0.98 4.26
C TYR A 216 17.63 0.35 4.98
N GLN A 217 18.21 0.31 6.19
CA GLN A 217 18.66 1.51 6.90
C GLN A 217 20.04 1.93 6.39
N LYS A 218 20.24 3.25 6.26
CA LYS A 218 21.54 3.82 5.89
C LYS A 218 22.58 3.45 6.95
N LYS A 219 23.53 2.59 6.59
CA LYS A 219 24.54 2.08 7.53
C LYS A 219 25.62 3.11 7.90
N ASN A 220 25.93 4.07 7.02
CA ASN A 220 26.89 5.15 7.23
C ASN A 220 26.75 6.25 6.17
N ASP A 221 27.16 7.48 6.50
CA ASP A 221 27.06 8.66 5.62
C ASP A 221 27.99 8.64 4.40
N GLN A 222 28.95 7.71 4.35
CA GLN A 222 29.86 7.52 3.22
C GLN A 222 29.33 6.56 2.15
N ASN A 223 28.15 5.96 2.36
CA ASN A 223 27.54 5.05 1.38
C ASN A 223 26.49 5.78 0.53
N TYR A 224 26.97 6.53 -0.46
CA TYR A 224 26.16 7.40 -1.32
C TYR A 224 25.16 6.67 -2.22
N TYR A 225 25.40 5.39 -2.54
CA TYR A 225 24.55 4.56 -3.40
C TYR A 225 24.38 3.16 -2.80
N GLY A 226 23.14 2.77 -2.50
CA GLY A 226 22.81 1.44 -2.02
C GLY A 226 21.31 1.16 -2.07
N GLY A 227 20.90 -0.08 -1.79
CA GLY A 227 19.48 -0.48 -1.79
C GLY A 227 18.60 0.41 -0.89
N TRP A 228 19.18 0.98 0.18
CA TRP A 228 18.52 1.94 1.06
C TRP A 228 18.02 3.21 0.34
N PHE A 229 18.76 3.73 -0.64
CA PHE A 229 18.37 4.94 -1.39
C PHE A 229 17.18 4.66 -2.32
N MET A 230 17.14 3.48 -2.93
CA MET A 230 15.98 3.04 -3.71
C MET A 230 14.75 2.91 -2.81
N VAL A 231 14.90 2.29 -1.64
CA VAL A 231 13.82 2.12 -0.65
C VAL A 231 13.30 3.48 -0.17
N GLU A 232 14.20 4.42 0.14
CA GLU A 232 13.82 5.78 0.56
C GLU A 232 13.06 6.53 -0.54
N ASN A 233 13.52 6.45 -1.80
CA ASN A 233 12.85 7.08 -2.93
C ASN A 233 11.46 6.47 -3.17
N ILE A 234 11.32 5.14 -3.11
CA ILE A 234 10.04 4.45 -3.26
C ILE A 234 9.09 4.82 -2.11
N LYS A 235 9.60 4.84 -0.87
CA LYS A 235 8.83 5.27 0.30
C LYS A 235 8.34 6.71 0.13
N SER A 236 9.24 7.63 -0.22
CA SER A 236 8.94 9.05 -0.46
C SER A 236 7.90 9.23 -1.55
N TYR A 237 7.98 8.43 -2.62
CA TYR A 237 7.00 8.45 -3.71
C TYR A 237 5.60 8.04 -3.22
N VAL A 238 5.48 6.91 -2.50
CA VAL A 238 4.19 6.43 -1.97
C VAL A 238 3.63 7.39 -0.91
N ASP A 239 4.47 7.93 -0.04
CA ASP A 239 4.06 8.92 0.97
C ASP A 239 3.55 10.21 0.31
N LYS A 240 4.18 10.66 -0.78
CA LYS A 240 3.70 11.81 -1.57
C LYS A 240 2.36 11.54 -2.25
N ILE A 241 2.10 10.32 -2.74
CA ILE A 241 0.78 9.94 -3.27
C ILE A 241 -0.26 10.08 -2.16
N SER A 242 0.01 9.50 -0.98
CA SER A 242 -0.89 9.56 0.16
C SER A 242 -1.19 11.01 0.59
N SER A 243 -0.17 11.85 0.70
CA SER A 243 -0.34 13.29 1.00
C SER A 243 -1.18 14.02 -0.06
N ARG A 244 -0.99 13.73 -1.35
CA ARG A 244 -1.78 14.34 -2.44
C ARG A 244 -3.23 13.92 -2.41
N LEU A 245 -3.50 12.62 -2.21
CA LEU A 245 -4.87 12.11 -2.09
C LEU A 245 -5.57 12.71 -0.87
N ARG A 246 -4.88 12.77 0.28
CA ARG A 246 -5.40 13.44 1.47
C ARG A 246 -5.66 14.92 1.23
N ALA A 247 -4.78 15.61 0.53
CA ALA A 247 -5.00 17.01 0.16
C ALA A 247 -6.29 17.19 -0.65
N LEU A 248 -6.52 16.36 -1.66
CA LEU A 248 -7.74 16.43 -2.48
C LEU A 248 -9.01 16.24 -1.63
N GLU A 249 -9.00 15.26 -0.73
CA GLU A 249 -10.09 14.99 0.21
C GLU A 249 -10.35 16.18 1.14
N LEU A 250 -9.32 16.71 1.79
CA LEU A 250 -9.43 17.87 2.70
C LEU A 250 -9.93 19.12 1.95
N HIS A 251 -9.45 19.37 0.73
CA HIS A 251 -9.93 20.50 -0.07
C HIS A 251 -11.41 20.35 -0.47
N ALA A 252 -11.84 19.16 -0.85
CA ALA A 252 -13.24 18.91 -1.19
C ALA A 252 -14.17 19.12 0.01
N GLU A 253 -13.75 18.62 1.17
CA GLU A 253 -14.50 18.73 2.41
C GLU A 253 -14.52 20.17 2.95
N LEU A 254 -13.39 20.89 2.88
CA LEU A 254 -13.31 22.30 3.27
C LEU A 254 -14.26 23.17 2.45
N ARG A 255 -14.29 22.98 1.12
CA ARG A 255 -15.23 23.70 0.24
C ARG A 255 -16.68 23.47 0.66
N ARG A 256 -17.03 22.23 0.98
CA ARG A 256 -18.36 21.87 1.47
C ARG A 256 -18.68 22.57 2.79
N TRP A 257 -17.74 22.57 3.74
CA TRP A 257 -17.95 23.19 5.05
C TRP A 257 -18.14 24.70 4.95
N VAL A 258 -17.30 25.39 4.16
CA VAL A 258 -17.42 26.84 3.95
C VAL A 258 -18.81 27.21 3.44
N GLU A 259 -19.33 26.49 2.44
CA GLU A 259 -20.67 26.75 1.90
C GLU A 259 -21.80 26.45 2.89
N VAL A 260 -21.71 25.34 3.64
CA VAL A 260 -22.69 25.01 4.68
C VAL A 260 -22.68 26.05 5.80
N LEU A 261 -21.49 26.48 6.25
CA LEU A 261 -21.36 27.47 7.32
C LEU A 261 -21.89 28.83 6.86
N LYS A 262 -21.54 29.29 5.66
CA LYS A 262 -22.06 30.55 5.11
C LYS A 262 -23.58 30.56 5.02
N SER A 263 -24.18 29.48 4.50
CA SER A 263 -25.62 29.42 4.24
C SER A 263 -26.47 29.15 5.49
N LYS A 264 -26.00 28.31 6.42
CA LYS A 264 -26.81 27.83 7.55
C LYS A 264 -26.33 28.33 8.91
N TYR A 265 -25.04 28.63 9.06
CA TYR A 265 -24.48 29.07 10.34
C TYR A 265 -24.27 30.58 10.41
N ASN A 266 -24.13 31.28 9.28
CA ASN A 266 -23.94 32.73 9.18
C ASN A 266 -22.83 33.26 10.15
N PRO A 267 -21.57 32.82 9.95
CA PRO A 267 -20.43 33.30 10.75
C PRO A 267 -20.03 34.73 10.34
N GLN A 268 -19.26 35.40 11.20
CA GLN A 268 -18.58 36.65 10.85
C GLN A 268 -17.27 36.37 10.10
N MET A 269 -16.55 35.31 10.47
CA MET A 269 -15.26 34.98 9.87
C MET A 269 -14.99 33.48 9.94
N LEU A 270 -14.30 32.95 8.93
CA LEU A 270 -13.75 31.59 8.90
C LEU A 270 -12.24 31.65 8.64
N ILE A 271 -11.45 31.00 9.50
CA ILE A 271 -9.99 30.95 9.39
C ILE A 271 -9.55 29.49 9.43
N LEU A 272 -8.93 29.01 8.36
CA LEU A 272 -8.22 27.74 8.33
C LEU A 272 -6.85 27.90 8.99
N PHE A 273 -6.46 26.98 9.87
CA PHE A 273 -5.13 26.98 10.46
C PHE A 273 -4.49 25.58 10.44
N GLY A 274 -3.38 25.42 11.15
CA GLY A 274 -2.73 24.13 11.33
C GLY A 274 -1.98 23.61 10.11
N SER A 275 -1.84 22.28 10.01
CA SER A 275 -0.98 21.66 8.99
C SER A 275 -1.51 21.88 7.56
N PHE A 276 -2.83 21.97 7.43
CA PHE A 276 -3.49 22.12 6.14
C PHE A 276 -3.35 23.53 5.56
N SER A 277 -3.40 24.58 6.39
CA SER A 277 -3.26 25.97 5.93
C SER A 277 -1.88 26.29 5.33
N GLN A 278 -0.88 25.47 5.64
CA GLN A 278 0.51 25.64 5.23
C GLN A 278 0.94 24.64 4.15
N GLU A 279 -0.01 23.93 3.53
CA GLU A 279 0.23 22.85 2.55
C GLU A 279 1.15 21.72 3.04
N ARG A 280 1.37 21.60 4.36
CA ARG A 280 2.18 20.56 5.00
C ARG A 280 1.36 19.32 5.31
N ILE A 281 0.64 18.83 4.31
CA ILE A 281 -0.35 17.76 4.44
C ILE A 281 0.35 16.41 4.55
N LYS A 282 0.00 15.67 5.60
CA LYS A 282 0.39 14.26 5.81
C LYS A 282 -0.85 13.39 5.73
N ARG A 283 -0.67 12.06 5.65
CA ARG A 283 -1.77 11.06 5.64
C ARG A 283 -2.81 11.30 6.74
N TRP A 284 -2.37 11.78 7.90
CA TRP A 284 -3.20 11.97 9.10
C TRP A 284 -3.65 13.41 9.33
N SER A 285 -3.33 14.34 8.42
CA SER A 285 -3.76 15.73 8.56
C SER A 285 -5.28 15.85 8.57
N ASP A 286 -5.79 16.76 9.38
CA ASP A 286 -7.18 17.14 9.59
C ASP A 286 -7.47 18.56 9.10
N ILE A 287 -8.72 19.00 9.26
CA ILE A 287 -9.13 20.39 9.05
C ILE A 287 -9.23 21.09 10.40
N ASP A 288 -8.33 22.02 10.64
CA ASP A 288 -8.36 22.93 11.78
C ASP A 288 -9.06 24.24 11.38
N LEU A 289 -10.20 24.55 11.98
CA LEU A 289 -11.04 25.69 11.59
C LEU A 289 -11.43 26.54 12.80
N ILE A 290 -11.13 27.83 12.73
CA ILE A 290 -11.69 28.84 13.63
C ILE A 290 -12.87 29.52 12.97
N ILE A 291 -13.96 29.60 13.72
CA ILE A 291 -15.18 30.27 13.34
C ILE A 291 -15.40 31.42 14.32
N VAL A 292 -15.52 32.64 13.81
CA VAL A 292 -15.89 33.80 14.62
C VAL A 292 -17.37 34.08 14.41
N LYS A 293 -18.16 34.07 15.48
CA LYS A 293 -19.60 34.32 15.44
C LYS A 293 -20.09 34.85 16.78
N GLU A 294 -20.83 35.94 16.76
CA GLU A 294 -21.57 36.46 17.91
C GLU A 294 -22.64 35.47 18.38
N THR A 295 -22.59 35.08 19.66
CA THR A 295 -23.54 34.14 20.26
C THR A 295 -23.42 34.09 21.79
N ASP A 296 -24.56 33.90 22.46
CA ASP A 296 -24.63 33.72 23.91
C ASP A 296 -24.46 32.24 24.35
N LYS A 297 -24.25 31.31 23.41
CA LYS A 297 -24.12 29.88 23.72
C LYS A 297 -22.79 29.58 24.44
N PRO A 298 -22.74 28.58 25.34
CA PRO A 298 -21.47 28.08 25.88
C PRO A 298 -20.54 27.53 24.80
N PHE A 299 -19.22 27.66 24.99
CA PHE A 299 -18.19 27.27 24.01
C PHE A 299 -18.38 25.85 23.43
N LEU A 300 -18.57 24.85 24.29
CA LEU A 300 -18.74 23.45 23.86
C LEU A 300 -20.03 23.22 23.06
N GLU A 301 -21.12 23.94 23.37
CA GLU A 301 -22.38 23.83 22.63
C GLU A 301 -22.25 24.39 21.21
N ARG A 302 -21.43 25.44 21.03
CA ARG A 302 -21.12 25.98 19.68
C ARG A 302 -20.37 24.97 18.83
N ILE A 303 -19.36 24.30 19.40
CA ILE A 303 -18.60 23.25 18.70
C ILE A 303 -19.53 22.11 18.31
N LYS A 304 -20.35 21.63 19.24
CA LYS A 304 -21.32 20.56 19.01
C LYS A 304 -22.31 20.92 17.89
N GLU A 305 -22.86 22.13 17.91
CA GLU A 305 -23.75 22.64 16.86
C GLU A 305 -23.08 22.60 15.49
N VAL A 306 -21.85 23.09 15.38
CA VAL A 306 -21.10 23.08 14.12
C VAL A 306 -20.80 21.66 13.65
N LEU A 307 -20.36 20.75 14.53
CA LEU A 307 -20.09 19.37 14.16
C LEU A 307 -21.34 18.64 13.67
N LEU A 308 -22.50 18.86 14.32
CA LEU A 308 -23.79 18.29 13.89
C LEU A 308 -24.25 18.87 12.55
N LEU A 309 -23.96 20.14 12.30
CA LEU A 309 -24.27 20.83 11.04
C LEU A 309 -23.38 20.31 9.89
N LEU A 310 -22.07 20.20 10.15
CA LEU A 310 -21.08 19.84 9.14
C LEU A 310 -21.11 18.35 8.82
N LYS A 311 -21.36 17.46 9.79
CA LYS A 311 -21.25 16.00 9.64
C LYS A 311 -19.90 15.63 8.97
N PRO A 312 -18.78 15.88 9.66
CA PRO A 312 -17.44 15.79 9.08
C PRO A 312 -17.14 14.38 8.57
N ARG A 313 -16.54 14.30 7.39
CA ARG A 313 -16.07 13.04 6.79
C ARG A 313 -14.58 12.80 6.98
N VAL A 314 -13.87 13.80 7.50
CA VAL A 314 -12.43 13.79 7.79
C VAL A 314 -12.20 14.21 9.23
N GLY A 315 -10.98 14.02 9.73
CA GLY A 315 -10.57 14.52 11.05
C GLY A 315 -10.78 16.03 11.13
N VAL A 316 -11.24 16.51 12.29
CA VAL A 316 -11.66 17.89 12.47
C VAL A 316 -11.28 18.42 13.85
N ASP A 317 -10.75 19.63 13.87
CA ASP A 317 -10.71 20.48 15.06
C ASP A 317 -11.39 21.82 14.75
N VAL A 318 -12.50 22.10 15.42
CA VAL A 318 -13.28 23.33 15.21
C VAL A 318 -13.38 24.08 16.51
N LEU A 319 -12.99 25.35 16.47
CA LEU A 319 -13.11 26.27 17.60
C LEU A 319 -14.01 27.43 17.19
N VAL A 320 -15.04 27.71 18.00
CA VAL A 320 -16.01 28.76 17.73
C VAL A 320 -15.89 29.85 18.79
N TYR A 321 -15.37 31.01 18.40
CA TYR A 321 -15.18 32.17 19.28
C TYR A 321 -16.20 33.27 19.01
N THR A 322 -16.61 33.98 20.05
CA THR A 322 -17.23 35.30 19.87
C THR A 322 -16.17 36.31 19.39
N PRO A 323 -16.55 37.43 18.75
CA PRO A 323 -15.61 38.48 18.38
C PRO A 323 -14.76 38.98 19.55
N GLU A 324 -15.35 39.08 20.74
CA GLU A 324 -14.65 39.49 21.95
C GLU A 324 -13.64 38.43 22.41
N GLU A 325 -14.05 37.16 22.49
CA GLU A 325 -13.16 36.05 22.84
C GLU A 325 -11.99 35.95 21.85
N PHE A 326 -12.26 36.10 20.55
CA PHE A 326 -11.23 36.07 19.51
C PHE A 326 -10.22 37.21 19.68
N LYS A 327 -10.68 38.43 19.99
CA LYS A 327 -9.82 39.58 20.28
C LYS A 327 -9.01 39.39 21.57
N ASN A 328 -9.60 38.77 22.59
CA ASN A 328 -8.90 38.46 23.83
C ASN A 328 -7.82 37.40 23.61
N MET A 329 -8.10 36.36 22.84
CA MET A 329 -7.14 35.33 22.44
C MET A 329 -5.99 35.91 21.62
N TYR A 330 -6.31 36.85 20.71
CA TYR A 330 -5.31 37.60 19.97
C TYR A 330 -4.33 38.33 20.91
N ASN A 331 -4.80 38.97 21.98
CA ASN A 331 -3.93 39.74 22.87
C ASN A 331 -3.16 38.89 23.89
N SER A 332 -3.73 37.76 24.33
CA SER A 332 -3.25 37.02 25.49
C SER A 332 -2.42 35.77 25.19
N ARG A 333 -2.47 35.20 23.97
CA ARG A 333 -1.80 33.93 23.67
C ARG A 333 -0.83 34.03 22.49
N GLU A 334 0.46 33.80 22.76
CA GLU A 334 1.51 33.85 21.74
C GLU A 334 1.35 32.75 20.66
N PHE A 335 0.93 31.54 21.05
CA PHE A 335 0.61 30.47 20.10
C PHE A 335 -0.49 30.89 19.11
N PHE A 336 -1.54 31.56 19.60
CA PHE A 336 -2.65 31.99 18.76
C PHE A 336 -2.19 33.01 17.71
N LYS A 337 -1.32 33.95 18.08
CA LYS A 337 -0.72 34.87 17.11
C LYS A 337 0.09 34.13 16.04
N LYS A 338 1.02 33.25 16.44
CA LYS A 338 1.94 32.58 15.51
C LYS A 338 1.28 31.56 14.59
N GLU A 339 0.35 30.75 15.08
CA GLU A 339 -0.24 29.67 14.27
C GLU A 339 -1.53 30.08 13.55
N ILE A 340 -2.33 30.97 14.13
CA ILE A 340 -3.65 31.31 13.56
C ILE A 340 -3.60 32.63 12.81
N ILE A 341 -2.91 33.64 13.32
CA ILE A 341 -2.88 34.96 12.67
C ILE A 341 -1.81 35.02 11.58
N GLU A 342 -0.58 34.61 11.87
CA GLU A 342 0.53 34.67 10.90
C GLU A 342 0.43 33.60 9.81
N LYS A 343 -0.08 32.42 10.17
CA LYS A 343 -0.09 31.21 9.31
C LYS A 343 -1.48 30.76 8.89
N GLY A 344 -2.53 31.32 9.48
CA GLY A 344 -3.90 30.99 9.11
C GLY A 344 -4.29 31.59 7.77
N VAL A 345 -5.16 30.90 7.05
CA VAL A 345 -5.75 31.35 5.80
C VAL A 345 -7.19 31.75 6.08
N LYS A 346 -7.50 33.04 5.90
CA LYS A 346 -8.86 33.55 6.01
C LYS A 346 -9.68 33.08 4.81
N LEU A 347 -10.68 32.22 5.05
CA LEU A 347 -11.52 31.62 4.01
C LEU A 347 -12.75 32.46 3.69
N TYR A 348 -13.25 33.21 4.68
CA TYR A 348 -14.45 34.03 4.58
C TYR A 348 -14.44 35.12 5.64
N GLU A 349 -14.94 36.30 5.29
CA GLU A 349 -15.25 37.39 6.21
C GLU A 349 -16.50 38.14 5.71
N ARG A 350 -17.41 38.40 6.64
CA ARG A 350 -18.69 39.02 6.32
C ARG A 350 -18.48 40.51 6.02
N GLY A 351 -18.77 40.92 4.79
CA GLY A 351 -18.64 42.31 4.34
C GLY A 351 -17.40 42.60 3.49
N SER A 352 -16.71 41.56 3.02
CA SER A 352 -15.70 41.62 1.95
C SER A 352 -16.31 41.33 0.58
#